data_AF-A0A9W8JS15-F1
#
_entry.id   AF-A0A9W8JS15-F1
#
_cell.length_a   1.000
_cell.length_b   1.000
_cell.length_c   1.000
_cell.angle_alpha   90.00
_cell.angle_beta   90.00
_cell.angle_gamma   90.00
#
_symmetry.space_group_name_H-M   'P 1'
#
loop_
_entity.id
_entity.type
_entity.pdbx_description
1 polymer ?
#
loop_
_entity_poly.entity_id
_entity_poly.type
_entity_poly.pdbx_seq_one_letter_code
_entity_poly.pdbx_strand_id
1 'polypeptide(L)'
;MKSKIFFPLALLFATASTVFGAPQSVDPTEYLKLLHLCNKGGSNAYVAVRYQGNYYTTFKYNQCYPYEISGNLAEMAVFCKSATCYNNPNPDCTGGVVPPVPVPVPALTTVVNAAGWVQLLGQGATCQKNGLP
;
A
#
# COMPACT_ATOMS: atom_id res chain seq x y z
N MET A 1 39.27 -60.55 -0.85
CA MET A 1 39.15 -59.23 -1.53
C MET A 1 37.83 -58.61 -1.09
N LYS A 2 37.81 -57.73 -0.09
CA LYS A 2 37.82 -56.25 -0.20
C LYS A 2 36.82 -55.69 -1.22
N SER A 3 35.70 -55.13 -0.74
CA SER A 3 35.46 -53.69 -0.89
C SER A 3 34.29 -53.25 0.00
N LYS A 4 34.54 -52.32 0.93
CA LYS A 4 33.51 -51.60 1.70
C LYS A 4 33.34 -50.23 1.05
N ILE A 5 32.15 -49.94 0.54
CA ILE A 5 31.79 -48.64 -0.04
C ILE A 5 31.30 -47.75 1.10
N PHE A 6 32.04 -46.67 1.37
CA PHE A 6 31.71 -45.62 2.33
C PHE A 6 31.15 -44.43 1.53
N PHE A 7 29.87 -44.09 1.72
CA PHE A 7 29.26 -42.86 1.20
C PHE A 7 29.28 -41.79 2.30
N PRO A 8 29.88 -40.61 2.10
CA PRO A 8 29.78 -39.52 3.06
C PRO A 8 28.44 -38.80 2.85
N LEU A 9 27.65 -38.76 3.93
CA LEU A 9 26.42 -37.98 4.03
C LEU A 9 26.81 -36.50 4.18
N ALA A 10 26.72 -35.73 3.09
CA ALA A 10 26.93 -34.29 3.12
C ALA A 10 25.72 -33.60 3.79
N LEU A 11 25.93 -33.03 4.98
CA LEU A 11 24.96 -32.14 5.63
C LEU A 11 24.86 -30.83 4.83
N LEU A 12 23.72 -30.60 4.18
CA LEU A 12 23.31 -29.26 3.73
C LEU A 12 22.78 -28.46 4.92
N PHE A 13 23.57 -27.50 5.42
CA PHE A 13 23.07 -26.44 6.28
C PHE A 13 22.36 -25.39 5.43
N ALA A 14 21.02 -25.43 5.41
CA ALA A 14 20.23 -24.33 4.87
C ALA A 14 20.26 -23.16 5.87
N THR A 15 21.08 -22.13 5.60
CA THR A 15 21.00 -20.87 6.35
C THR A 15 19.74 -20.13 5.91
N ALA A 16 18.66 -20.27 6.69
CA ALA A 16 17.48 -19.43 6.53
C ALA A 16 17.83 -18.00 6.98
N SER A 17 18.19 -17.14 6.04
CA SER A 17 18.31 -15.70 6.28
C SER A 17 16.91 -15.11 6.41
N THR A 18 16.45 -14.92 7.65
CA THR A 18 15.26 -14.13 7.95
C THR A 18 15.57 -12.66 7.68
N VAL A 19 15.23 -12.18 6.48
CA VAL A 19 15.23 -10.74 6.18
C VAL A 19 14.02 -10.13 6.87
N PHE A 20 14.18 -9.73 8.13
CA PHE A 20 13.24 -8.82 8.77
C PHE A 20 13.45 -7.43 8.15
N GLY A 21 12.51 -7.00 7.30
CA GLY A 21 12.52 -5.67 6.70
C GLY A 21 12.54 -4.59 7.78
N ALA A 22 13.49 -3.67 7.71
CA ALA A 22 13.60 -2.54 8.62
C ALA A 22 12.33 -1.66 8.55
N PRO A 23 11.91 -1.02 9.66
CA PRO A 23 10.85 -0.03 9.65
C PRO A 23 11.22 1.09 8.67
N GLN A 24 10.40 1.31 7.64
CA GLN A 24 10.63 2.38 6.69
C GLN A 24 10.31 3.71 7.36
N SER A 25 11.34 4.51 7.61
CA SER A 25 11.18 5.90 8.02
C SER A 25 10.51 6.68 6.89
N VAL A 26 9.35 7.27 7.14
CA VAL A 26 8.70 8.19 6.20
C VAL A 26 9.59 9.43 6.04
N ASP A 27 10.00 9.74 4.81
CA ASP A 27 10.70 11.00 4.51
C ASP A 27 9.75 12.19 4.78
N PRO A 28 10.08 13.09 5.73
CA PRO A 28 9.23 14.25 6.03
C PRO A 28 8.99 15.15 4.81
N THR A 29 9.96 15.22 3.89
CA THR A 29 9.85 16.01 2.65
C THR A 29 8.75 15.46 1.75
N GLU A 30 8.66 14.14 1.65
CA GLU A 30 7.65 13.46 0.84
C GLU A 30 6.25 13.62 1.45
N TYR A 31 6.15 13.47 2.77
CA TYR A 31 4.90 13.70 3.48
C TYR A 31 4.35 15.11 3.21
N LEU A 32 5.19 16.15 3.37
CA LEU A 32 4.78 17.54 3.14
C LEU A 32 4.39 17.80 1.69
N LYS A 33 5.10 17.19 0.72
CA LYS A 33 4.78 17.29 -0.70
C LYS A 33 3.40 16.71 -1.00
N LEU A 34 3.10 15.51 -0.52
CA LEU A 34 1.80 14.86 -0.71
C LEU A 34 0.68 15.60 0.03
N LEU A 35 0.92 16.04 1.27
CA LEU A 35 -0.06 16.85 2.02
C LEU A 35 -0.42 18.14 1.27
N HIS A 36 0.58 18.85 0.76
CA HIS A 36 0.38 20.06 -0.04
C HIS A 36 -0.39 19.77 -1.33
N LEU A 37 -0.02 18.69 -2.04
CA LEU A 37 -0.71 18.26 -3.26
C LEU A 37 -2.19 17.94 -2.98
N CYS A 38 -2.47 17.23 -1.90
CA CYS A 38 -3.83 16.88 -1.49
C CYS A 38 -4.67 18.14 -1.19
N ASN A 39 -4.12 19.07 -0.42
CA ASN A 39 -4.79 20.33 -0.09
C ASN A 39 -5.06 21.20 -1.33
N LYS A 40 -4.17 21.17 -2.33
CA LYS A 40 -4.37 21.85 -3.62
C LYS A 40 -5.35 21.16 -4.56
N GLY A 41 -5.66 19.88 -4.36
CA GLY A 41 -6.60 19.09 -5.18
C GLY A 41 -8.06 19.55 -5.10
N GLY A 42 -8.37 20.54 -4.25
CA GLY A 42 -9.67 21.18 -4.13
C GLY A 42 -10.55 20.60 -3.02
N SER A 43 -11.78 21.10 -2.93
CA SER A 43 -12.71 20.79 -1.83
C SER A 43 -13.11 19.31 -1.75
N ASN A 44 -13.02 18.56 -2.84
CA ASN A 44 -13.40 17.14 -2.88
C ASN A 44 -12.23 16.14 -2.93
N ALA A 45 -10.99 16.61 -3.08
CA ALA A 45 -9.81 15.76 -2.92
C ALA A 45 -9.61 15.41 -1.44
N TYR A 46 -9.29 14.15 -1.15
CA TYR A 46 -9.13 13.67 0.23
C TYR A 46 -7.78 12.99 0.48
N VAL A 47 -7.13 12.50 -0.58
CA VAL A 47 -5.84 11.81 -0.51
C VAL A 47 -4.95 12.22 -1.69
N ALA A 48 -3.65 12.34 -1.42
CA ALA A 48 -2.61 12.36 -2.45
C ALA A 48 -1.78 11.09 -2.34
N VAL A 49 -1.38 10.54 -3.49
CA VAL A 49 -0.71 9.25 -3.59
C VAL A 49 0.55 9.41 -4.43
N ARG A 50 1.65 8.83 -3.94
CA ARG A 50 2.86 8.56 -4.70
C ARG A 50 2.85 7.10 -5.15
N TYR A 51 2.96 6.91 -6.45
CA TYR A 51 3.23 5.62 -7.07
C TYR A 51 4.72 5.48 -7.36
N GLN A 52 5.15 4.25 -7.61
CA GLN A 52 6.47 3.93 -8.15
C GLN A 52 6.79 4.80 -9.38
N GLY A 53 8.09 5.05 -9.59
CA GLY A 53 8.54 5.91 -10.69
C GLY A 53 8.29 7.41 -10.48
N ASN A 54 8.08 7.85 -9.23
CA ASN A 54 7.84 9.27 -8.89
C ASN A 54 6.60 9.87 -9.56
N TYR A 55 5.55 9.06 -9.72
CA TYR A 55 4.26 9.54 -10.21
C TYR A 55 3.36 9.96 -9.03
N TYR A 56 2.77 11.15 -9.12
CA TYR A 56 2.00 11.76 -8.05
C TYR A 56 0.60 12.13 -8.55
N THR A 57 -0.42 11.81 -7.77
CA THR A 57 -1.80 12.18 -8.10
C THR A 57 -2.66 12.35 -6.87
N THR A 58 -3.88 12.87 -7.06
CA THR A 58 -4.88 13.03 -6.01
C THR A 58 -6.15 12.30 -6.39
N PHE A 59 -6.86 11.78 -5.39
CA PHE A 59 -8.18 11.19 -5.59
C PHE A 59 -9.26 11.99 -4.87
N LYS A 60 -10.42 12.08 -5.51
CA LYS A 60 -11.63 12.70 -4.97
C LYS A 60 -12.53 11.64 -4.34
N TYR A 61 -13.39 12.06 -3.41
CA TYR A 61 -14.37 11.13 -2.84
C TYR A 61 -15.24 10.50 -3.94
N ASN A 62 -15.60 9.22 -3.74
CA ASN A 62 -16.34 8.38 -4.66
C ASN A 62 -15.64 8.10 -6.01
N GLN A 63 -14.37 8.48 -6.15
CA GLN A 63 -13.54 8.06 -7.27
C GLN A 63 -12.88 6.71 -6.94
N CYS A 64 -12.70 5.87 -7.95
CA CYS A 64 -11.85 4.69 -7.80
C CYS A 64 -10.38 5.12 -7.60
N TYR A 65 -9.80 4.67 -6.49
CA TYR A 65 -8.38 4.77 -6.19
C TYR A 65 -7.74 3.39 -6.42
N PRO A 66 -7.11 3.15 -7.58
CA PRO A 66 -6.40 1.90 -7.86
C PRO A 66 -5.07 1.85 -7.09
N TYR A 67 -4.71 0.67 -6.57
CA TYR A 67 -3.42 0.47 -5.90
C TYR A 67 -2.25 0.28 -6.86
N GLU A 68 -2.54 0.19 -8.16
CA GLU A 68 -1.57 0.16 -9.25
C GLU A 68 -2.06 0.99 -10.43
N ILE A 69 -1.16 1.79 -11.03
CA ILE A 69 -1.44 2.51 -12.28
C ILE A 69 -0.33 2.20 -13.27
N SER A 70 -0.70 1.56 -14.40
CA SER A 70 0.22 1.25 -15.50
C SER A 70 1.49 0.51 -15.04
N GLY A 71 1.35 -0.49 -14.17
CA GLY A 71 2.48 -1.26 -13.63
C GLY A 71 3.17 -0.64 -12.42
N ASN A 72 2.80 0.58 -12.01
CA ASN A 72 3.41 1.27 -10.88
C ASN A 72 2.53 1.10 -9.64
N LEU A 73 3.06 0.50 -8.58
CA LEU A 73 2.35 0.33 -7.32
C LEU A 73 2.29 1.62 -6.51
N ALA A 74 1.19 1.82 -5.79
CA ALA A 74 1.08 2.86 -4.78
C ALA A 74 2.08 2.57 -3.65
N GLU A 75 2.97 3.51 -3.36
CA GLU A 75 3.99 3.39 -2.32
C GLU A 75 3.59 4.13 -1.05
N MET A 76 3.00 5.31 -1.20
CA MET A 76 2.65 6.19 -0.10
C MET A 76 1.39 6.99 -0.41
N ALA A 77 0.48 7.07 0.55
CA ALA A 77 -0.71 7.88 0.48
C ALA A 77 -0.79 8.78 1.73
N VAL A 78 -1.10 10.06 1.53
CA VAL A 78 -1.34 11.03 2.61
C VAL A 78 -2.76 11.56 2.48
N PHE A 79 -3.55 11.33 3.53
CA PHE A 79 -4.94 11.76 3.61
C PHE A 79 -4.98 13.17 4.18
N CYS A 80 -5.37 14.17 3.39
CA CYS A 80 -5.59 15.53 3.91
C CYS A 80 -6.99 15.71 4.51
N LYS A 81 -7.89 14.74 4.29
CA LYS A 81 -9.23 14.71 4.89
C LYS A 81 -9.55 13.29 5.32
N SER A 82 -10.42 13.20 6.32
CA SER A 82 -10.91 11.92 6.80
C SER A 82 -11.79 11.23 5.77
N ALA A 83 -11.73 9.90 5.74
CA ALA A 83 -12.43 9.10 4.77
C ALA A 83 -12.78 7.70 5.32
N THR A 84 -13.89 7.14 4.83
CA THR A 84 -14.21 5.73 5.02
C THR A 84 -13.99 5.02 3.70
N CYS A 85 -13.04 4.09 3.66
CA CYS A 85 -12.63 3.40 2.45
C CYS A 85 -13.20 1.98 2.38
N TYR A 86 -13.59 1.60 1.16
CA TYR A 86 -14.11 0.30 0.83
C TYR A 86 -13.17 -0.35 -0.19
N ASN A 87 -12.47 -1.41 0.22
CA ASN A 87 -11.55 -2.12 -0.66
C ASN A 87 -12.32 -2.97 -1.66
N ASN A 88 -11.76 -3.08 -2.87
CA ASN A 88 -12.30 -3.88 -3.96
C ASN A 88 -11.24 -4.87 -4.47
N PRO A 89 -11.64 -6.07 -4.94
CA PRO A 89 -10.71 -7.07 -5.44
C PRO A 89 -10.10 -6.70 -6.80
N ASN A 90 -10.78 -5.85 -7.58
CA ASN A 90 -10.36 -5.44 -8.91
C ASN A 90 -9.83 -3.99 -8.90
N PRO A 91 -8.88 -3.65 -9.79
CA PRO A 91 -8.22 -2.34 -9.79
C PRO A 91 -9.13 -1.22 -10.33
N ASP A 92 -10.18 -1.57 -11.06
CA ASP A 92 -11.26 -0.66 -11.49
C ASP A 92 -12.34 -0.45 -10.41
N CYS A 93 -12.08 -0.92 -9.19
CA CYS A 93 -12.99 -0.89 -8.05
C CYS A 93 -14.31 -1.66 -8.25
N THR A 94 -14.30 -2.69 -9.11
CA THR A 94 -15.43 -3.62 -9.30
C THR A 94 -15.28 -4.89 -8.44
N GLY A 95 -16.27 -5.79 -8.52
CA GLY A 95 -16.21 -7.10 -7.85
C GLY A 95 -16.72 -7.14 -6.41
N GLY A 96 -17.34 -6.06 -5.94
CA GLY A 96 -17.87 -5.96 -4.58
C GLY A 96 -16.78 -5.60 -3.57
N VAL A 97 -17.17 -5.58 -2.30
CA VAL A 97 -16.29 -5.11 -1.22
C VAL A 97 -15.58 -6.28 -0.55
N VAL A 98 -14.26 -6.17 -0.34
CA VAL A 98 -13.44 -7.20 0.34
C VAL A 98 -13.07 -6.79 1.77
N PRO A 99 -13.22 -7.67 2.78
CA PRO A 99 -12.83 -7.38 4.16
C PRO A 99 -11.34 -7.00 4.32
N PRO A 100 -10.98 -6.17 5.31
CA PRO A 100 -11.87 -5.51 6.26
C PRO A 100 -12.54 -4.29 5.64
N VAL A 101 -13.85 -4.17 5.81
CA VAL A 101 -14.63 -3.02 5.35
C VAL A 101 -15.84 -2.77 6.23
N PRO A 102 -16.19 -1.49 6.49
CA PRO A 102 -15.48 -0.28 6.07
C PRO A 102 -14.16 -0.02 6.85
N VAL A 103 -13.17 0.64 6.21
CA VAL A 103 -11.92 1.08 6.85
C VAL A 103 -11.99 2.59 7.14
N PRO A 104 -12.14 3.02 8.40
CA PRO A 104 -12.03 4.43 8.75
C PRO A 104 -10.58 4.92 8.70
N VAL A 105 -10.35 6.04 8.03
CA VAL A 105 -9.04 6.71 7.92
C VAL A 105 -9.17 8.17 8.39
N PRO A 106 -8.55 8.56 9.52
CA PRO A 106 -8.52 9.95 9.97
C PRO A 106 -7.75 10.89 9.03
N ALA A 107 -7.99 12.20 9.14
CA ALA A 107 -7.16 13.17 8.43
C ALA A 107 -5.70 13.11 8.91
N LEU A 108 -4.78 13.58 8.06
CA LEU A 108 -3.32 13.57 8.25
C LEU A 108 -2.69 12.17 8.39
N THR A 109 -3.47 11.12 8.16
CA THR A 109 -2.96 9.75 8.15
C THR A 109 -2.04 9.55 6.95
N THR A 110 -0.89 8.94 7.21
CA THR A 110 0.01 8.44 6.17
C THR A 110 -0.12 6.92 6.12
N VAL A 111 -0.35 6.39 4.93
CA VAL A 111 -0.33 4.95 4.65
C VAL A 111 0.87 4.68 3.76
N VAL A 112 1.80 3.86 4.24
CA VAL A 112 2.95 3.39 3.44
C VAL A 112 2.70 1.95 3.07
N ASN A 113 2.79 1.63 1.78
CA ASN A 113 2.75 0.27 1.30
C ASN A 113 4.11 -0.40 1.55
N ALA A 114 4.40 -0.71 2.81
CA ALA A 114 5.60 -1.44 3.17
C ALA A 114 5.48 -2.85 2.56
N ALA A 115 6.20 -3.15 1.47
CA ALA A 115 6.30 -4.49 0.87
C ALA A 115 5.02 -5.09 0.24
N GLY A 116 4.09 -4.29 -0.30
CA GLY A 116 2.97 -4.80 -1.11
C GLY A 116 1.76 -5.29 -0.33
N TRP A 117 1.70 -5.08 1.00
CA TRP A 117 0.59 -5.55 1.84
C TRP A 117 -0.77 -4.98 1.44
N VAL A 118 -0.79 -3.83 0.77
CA VAL A 118 -2.03 -3.23 0.27
C VAL A 118 -2.71 -4.11 -0.79
N GLN A 119 -1.95 -4.97 -1.50
CA GLN A 119 -2.47 -5.96 -2.45
C GLN A 119 -3.21 -7.12 -1.75
N LEU A 120 -2.88 -7.40 -0.48
CA LEU A 120 -3.59 -8.41 0.31
C LEU A 120 -4.98 -7.92 0.75
N LEU A 121 -5.19 -6.60 0.76
CA LEU A 121 -6.46 -5.97 1.14
C LEU A 121 -7.38 -5.75 -0.07
N GLY A 122 -6.87 -5.86 -1.30
CA GLY A 122 -7.59 -5.59 -2.55
C GLY A 122 -6.68 -5.04 -3.63
N GLN A 123 -7.24 -4.59 -4.75
CA GLN A 123 -6.51 -3.93 -5.85
C GLN A 123 -6.90 -2.46 -6.05
N GLY A 124 -7.92 -1.98 -5.34
CA GLY A 124 -8.29 -0.58 -5.28
C GLY A 124 -9.26 -0.32 -4.15
N ALA A 125 -9.61 0.95 -3.96
CA ALA A 125 -10.64 1.35 -3.01
C ALA A 125 -11.49 2.50 -3.53
N THR A 126 -12.74 2.52 -3.07
CA THR A 126 -13.60 3.70 -3.15
C THR A 126 -13.73 4.29 -1.76
N CYS A 127 -13.46 5.59 -1.60
CA CYS A 127 -13.56 6.23 -0.30
C CYS A 127 -14.63 7.33 -0.28
N GLN A 128 -15.35 7.39 0.84
CA GLN A 128 -16.43 8.32 1.09
C GLN A 128 -16.06 9.30 2.21
N LYS A 129 -16.69 10.48 2.21
CA LYS A 129 -16.59 11.42 3.33
C LYS A 129 -17.08 10.75 4.61
N ASN A 130 -16.37 10.98 5.70
CA ASN A 130 -16.87 10.65 7.03
C ASN A 130 -16.70 11.85 7.96
N GLY A 131 -17.26 11.74 9.16
CA GLY A 131 -17.19 12.78 10.19
C GLY A 131 -16.04 12.60 11.17
N LEU A 132 -15.03 11.80 10.83
CA LEU A 132 -13.86 11.66 11.70
C LEU A 132 -13.02 12.94 11.66
N PRO A 133 -12.39 13.33 12.79
CA PRO A 133 -11.50 14.48 12.84
C PRO A 133 -10.28 14.33 11.92
#